data_AF-A0A2N3ED17-F1
#
_entry.id   AF-A0A2N3ED17-F1
#
_cell.length_a   1.000
_cell.length_b   1.000
_cell.length_c   1.000
_cell.angle_alpha   90.00
_cell.angle_beta   90.00
_cell.angle_gamma   90.00
#
_symmetry.space_group_name_H-M   'P 1'
#
loop_
_entity.id
_entity.type
_entity.pdbx_description
1 polymer ?
#
loop_
_entity_poly.entity_id
_entity_poly.type
_entity_poly.pdbx_seq_one_letter_code
_entity_poly.pdbx_strand_id
1 'polypeptide(L)'
;WPVDVVIVEEEMEKRAAFDAATAALAASGTVSLELGLARVPMVVAYRAEAVVGWFALRILKIPSVVLVNLILDRPSVREYLQFRCTPEALAEGLTPLLQDTPERARALADLDELRERIGVDGEPPSRRAARAVLEILEALPA
;
A
#
# COMPACT_ATOMS: atom_id res chain seq x y z
N TRP A 1 7.10 -7.32 -24.45
CA TRP A 1 7.82 -7.87 -23.29
C TRP A 1 8.24 -9.29 -23.63
N PRO A 2 9.37 -9.80 -23.11
CA PRO A 2 9.81 -11.18 -23.36
C PRO A 2 9.01 -12.23 -22.58
N VAL A 3 7.99 -11.81 -21.82
CA VAL A 3 7.11 -12.65 -21.00
C VAL A 3 5.66 -12.36 -21.34
N ASP A 4 4.78 -13.34 -21.10
CA ASP A 4 3.34 -13.16 -21.26
C ASP A 4 2.82 -12.14 -20.25
N VAL A 5 2.08 -11.15 -20.76
CA VAL A 5 1.49 -10.08 -19.95
C VAL A 5 -0.02 -10.24 -19.98
N VAL A 6 -0.62 -10.40 -18.81
CA VAL A 6 -2.07 -10.36 -18.63
C VAL A 6 -2.45 -8.95 -18.19
N ILE A 7 -3.28 -8.28 -18.98
CA ILE A 7 -3.82 -6.95 -18.66
C ILE A 7 -5.19 -7.17 -18.02
N VAL A 8 -5.38 -6.60 -16.84
CA VAL A 8 -6.61 -6.71 -16.06
C VAL A 8 -7.17 -5.30 -15.87
N GLU A 9 -8.42 -5.10 -16.27
CA GLU A 9 -9.13 -3.82 -16.16
C GLU A 9 -10.36 -3.92 -15.24
N GLU A 10 -10.96 -5.11 -15.13
CA GLU A 10 -12.16 -5.34 -14.33
C GLU A 10 -11.86 -5.48 -12.83
N GLU A 11 -12.72 -4.90 -12.00
CA GLU A 11 -12.51 -4.84 -10.54
C GLU A 11 -12.48 -6.24 -9.89
N MET A 12 -13.31 -7.17 -10.37
CA MET A 12 -13.34 -8.54 -9.85
C MET A 12 -12.06 -9.29 -10.21
N GLU A 13 -11.59 -9.14 -11.45
CA GLU A 13 -10.35 -9.75 -11.91
C GLU A 13 -9.13 -9.15 -11.22
N LYS A 14 -9.14 -7.84 -10.93
CA LYS A 14 -8.08 -7.17 -10.14
C LYS A 14 -7.96 -7.81 -8.76
N ARG A 15 -9.08 -8.06 -8.08
CA ARG A 15 -9.09 -8.72 -6.77
C ARG A 15 -8.58 -10.16 -6.86
N ALA A 16 -9.03 -10.91 -7.87
CA ALA A 16 -8.52 -12.26 -8.11
C ALA A 16 -7.00 -12.26 -8.38
N ALA A 17 -6.49 -11.26 -9.10
CA ALA A 17 -5.06 -11.09 -9.32
C ALA A 17 -4.29 -10.79 -8.02
N PHE A 18 -4.87 -10.00 -7.11
CA PHE A 18 -4.27 -9.77 -5.79
C PHE A 18 -4.22 -11.06 -4.98
N ASP A 19 -5.32 -11.80 -4.91
CA ASP A 19 -5.40 -13.06 -4.16
C ASP A 19 -4.42 -14.13 -4.70
N ALA A 20 -4.15 -14.11 -6.00
CA ALA A 20 -3.20 -15.01 -6.66
C ALA A 20 -1.74 -14.53 -6.60
N ALA A 21 -1.48 -13.27 -6.22
CA ALA A 21 -0.14 -12.70 -6.28
C ALA A 21 0.74 -13.12 -5.10
N THR A 22 1.96 -13.58 -5.40
CA THR A 22 2.98 -13.83 -4.38
C THR A 22 3.59 -12.53 -3.84
N ALA A 23 3.79 -11.55 -4.74
CA ALA A 23 4.28 -10.21 -4.42
C ALA A 23 3.82 -9.22 -5.50
N ALA A 24 3.85 -7.93 -5.19
CA ALA A 24 3.44 -6.87 -6.10
C ALA A 24 4.49 -5.76 -6.26
N LEU A 25 4.61 -5.24 -7.48
CA LEU A 25 5.25 -3.96 -7.76
C LEU A 25 4.15 -2.93 -8.00
N ALA A 26 3.99 -1.97 -7.10
CA ALA A 26 2.89 -1.03 -7.12
C ALA A 26 3.34 0.42 -7.34
N ALA A 27 2.49 1.22 -7.97
CA ALA A 27 2.61 2.66 -7.95
C ALA A 27 2.24 3.21 -6.55
N SER A 28 2.72 4.41 -6.22
CA SER A 28 2.35 5.11 -4.98
C SER A 28 0.90 5.58 -5.05
N GLY A 29 0.00 4.99 -4.26
CA GLY A 29 -1.43 5.36 -4.23
C GLY A 29 -2.29 4.44 -3.38
N THR A 30 -3.61 4.49 -3.59
CA THR A 30 -4.60 3.66 -2.88
C THR A 30 -4.34 2.16 -3.06
N VAL A 31 -3.76 1.78 -4.20
CA VAL A 31 -3.36 0.39 -4.49
C VAL A 31 -2.44 -0.20 -3.42
N SER A 32 -1.60 0.61 -2.76
CA SER A 32 -0.74 0.13 -1.67
C SER A 32 -1.55 -0.34 -0.47
N LEU A 33 -2.66 0.32 -0.16
CA LEU A 33 -3.56 -0.10 0.90
C LEU A 33 -4.38 -1.31 0.45
N GLU A 34 -4.89 -1.32 -0.78
CA GLU A 34 -5.65 -2.47 -1.31
C GLU A 34 -4.82 -3.76 -1.30
N LEU A 35 -3.56 -3.70 -1.75
CA LEU A 35 -2.63 -4.82 -1.68
C LEU A 35 -2.32 -5.24 -0.25
N GLY A 36 -2.17 -4.27 0.66
CA GLY A 36 -1.93 -4.55 2.07
C GLY A 36 -3.11 -5.26 2.73
N LEU A 37 -4.33 -4.85 2.40
CA LEU A 37 -5.56 -5.50 2.87
C LEU A 37 -5.76 -6.90 2.24
N ALA A 38 -5.35 -7.08 0.98
CA ALA A 38 -5.29 -8.38 0.31
C ALA A 38 -4.11 -9.25 0.77
N ARG A 39 -3.30 -8.77 1.74
CA ARG A 39 -2.15 -9.49 2.31
C ARG A 39 -1.09 -9.86 1.27
N VAL A 40 -0.86 -8.98 0.29
CA VAL A 40 0.16 -9.15 -0.75
C VAL A 40 1.40 -8.33 -0.43
N PRO A 41 2.55 -8.96 -0.13
CA PRO A 41 3.82 -8.25 0.05
C PRO A 41 4.17 -7.42 -1.19
N MET A 42 4.66 -6.19 -1.00
CA MET A 42 4.84 -5.27 -2.11
C MET A 42 6.13 -4.46 -2.04
N VAL A 43 6.51 -3.94 -3.20
CA VAL A 43 7.47 -2.85 -3.37
C VAL A 43 6.73 -1.69 -4.05
N VAL A 44 6.94 -0.47 -3.56
CA VAL A 44 6.37 0.74 -4.17
C VAL A 44 7.41 1.46 -4.99
N ALA A 45 7.05 1.80 -6.22
CA ALA A 45 7.88 2.52 -7.17
C ALA A 45 7.14 3.78 -7.65
N TYR A 46 7.81 4.92 -7.66
CA TYR A 46 7.25 6.14 -8.24
C TYR A 46 8.31 7.05 -8.84
N ARG A 47 8.07 7.47 -10.08
CA ARG A 47 8.92 8.43 -10.79
C ARG A 47 8.03 9.50 -11.43
N ALA A 48 8.04 10.69 -10.85
CA ALA A 48 7.40 11.87 -11.43
C ALA A 48 8.35 12.56 -12.43
N GLU A 49 7.88 13.62 -13.08
CA GLU A 49 8.79 14.53 -13.79
C GLU A 49 9.86 15.07 -12.84
N ALA A 50 11.12 15.06 -13.28
CA ALA A 50 12.29 15.22 -12.40
C ALA A 50 12.27 16.51 -11.58
N VAL A 51 11.85 17.64 -12.17
CA VAL A 51 11.80 18.94 -11.49
C VAL A 51 10.72 18.93 -10.42
N VAL A 52 9.48 18.56 -10.77
CA VAL A 52 8.34 18.53 -9.84
C VAL A 52 8.58 17.51 -8.72
N GLY A 53 9.10 16.33 -9.07
CA GLY A 53 9.41 15.26 -8.13
C GLY A 53 10.48 15.65 -7.10
N TRP A 54 11.51 16.38 -7.52
CA TRP A 54 12.57 16.83 -6.62
C TRP A 54 12.06 17.84 -5.59
N PHE A 55 11.28 18.84 -6.03
CA PHE A 55 10.68 19.82 -5.12
C PHE A 55 9.64 19.17 -4.19
N ALA A 56 8.78 18.29 -4.73
CA ALA A 56 7.75 17.62 -3.95
C ALA A 56 8.36 16.83 -2.78
N LEU A 57 9.39 16.01 -3.04
CA LEU A 57 10.07 15.23 -1.99
C LEU A 57 10.77 16.10 -0.94
N ARG A 58 11.16 17.33 -1.28
CA ARG A 58 11.77 18.28 -0.33
C ARG A 58 10.75 18.97 0.58
N ILE A 59 9.51 19.09 0.10
CA ILE A 59 8.41 19.77 0.79
C ILE A 59 7.58 18.78 1.62
N LEU A 60 7.50 17.52 1.20
CA LEU A 60 6.85 16.44 1.93
C LEU A 60 7.51 16.26 3.30
N LYS A 61 6.76 16.56 4.37
CA LYS A 61 7.18 16.40 5.78
C LYS A 61 6.87 15.01 6.35
N ILE A 62 6.39 14.08 5.52
CA ILE A 62 6.01 12.74 5.93
C ILE A 62 7.16 11.75 5.72
N PRO A 63 7.30 10.73 6.58
CA PRO A 63 8.43 9.80 6.51
C PRO A 63 8.35 8.80 5.34
N SER A 64 7.18 8.66 4.71
CA SER A 64 6.94 7.74 3.59
C SER A 64 5.74 8.21 2.77
N VAL A 65 5.69 7.85 1.48
CA VAL A 65 4.51 8.07 0.61
C VAL A 65 3.59 6.86 0.55
N VAL A 66 3.97 5.75 1.20
CA VAL A 66 3.21 4.51 1.24
C VAL A 66 2.27 4.52 2.45
N LEU A 67 0.97 4.34 2.20
CA LEU A 67 -0.05 4.35 3.26
C LEU A 67 0.21 3.30 4.34
N VAL A 68 0.66 2.10 3.94
CA VAL A 68 1.02 1.02 4.87
C VAL A 68 2.08 1.48 5.89
N ASN A 69 3.13 2.16 5.42
CA ASN A 69 4.19 2.65 6.28
C ASN A 69 3.70 3.74 7.24
N LEU A 70 2.81 4.62 6.75
CA LEU A 70 2.22 5.69 7.57
C LEU A 70 1.30 5.13 8.66
N ILE A 71 0.49 4.11 8.35
CA ILE A 71 -0.42 3.48 9.32
C ILE A 71 0.34 2.68 10.38
N LEU A 72 1.40 1.98 9.96
CA LEU A 72 2.26 1.18 10.86
C LEU A 72 3.33 2.02 11.58
N ASP A 73 3.51 3.27 11.18
CA ASP A 73 4.54 4.21 11.65
C ASP A 73 5.97 3.65 11.56
N ARG A 74 6.26 2.93 10.47
CA ARG A 74 7.57 2.31 10.21
C ARG A 74 7.76 1.98 8.73
N PRO A 75 9.00 1.85 8.24
CA PRO A 75 9.28 1.47 6.84
C PRO A 75 9.09 -0.04 6.62
N SER A 76 7.83 -0.50 6.65
CA SER A 76 7.46 -1.90 6.41
C SER A 76 7.58 -2.28 4.93
N VAL A 77 7.04 -1.43 4.06
CA VAL A 77 7.08 -1.55 2.60
C VAL A 77 8.26 -0.74 2.06
N ARG A 78 9.10 -1.38 1.24
CA ARG A 78 10.20 -0.71 0.54
C ARG A 78 9.64 0.22 -0.53
N GLU A 79 10.02 1.50 -0.45
CA GLU A 79 9.67 2.52 -1.44
C GLU A 79 10.90 3.03 -2.20
N TYR A 80 10.79 3.06 -3.52
CA TYR A 80 11.84 3.54 -4.42
C TYR A 80 11.30 4.75 -5.20
N LEU A 81 11.76 5.93 -4.81
CA LEU A 81 11.26 7.21 -5.33
C LEU A 81 12.31 7.89 -6.22
N GLN A 82 11.86 8.46 -7.34
CA GLN A 82 12.65 9.29 -8.24
C GLN A 82 13.94 8.57 -8.70
N PHE A 83 15.12 9.09 -8.34
CA PHE A 83 16.42 8.54 -8.73
C PHE A 83 16.72 7.16 -8.11
N ARG A 84 16.02 6.77 -7.03
CA ARG A 84 16.13 5.42 -6.45
C ARG A 84 15.26 4.40 -7.17
N CYS A 85 14.34 4.84 -8.03
CA CYS A 85 13.46 3.98 -8.82
C CYS A 85 14.18 3.48 -10.08
N THR A 86 15.18 2.61 -9.89
CA THR A 86 15.92 1.95 -10.99
C THR A 86 15.50 0.48 -11.12
N PRO A 87 15.56 -0.12 -12.32
CA PRO A 87 15.21 -1.53 -12.51
C PRO A 87 15.96 -2.48 -11.56
N GLU A 88 17.25 -2.23 -11.33
CA GLU A 88 18.11 -3.05 -10.47
C GLU A 88 17.64 -2.98 -9.01
N ALA A 89 17.38 -1.76 -8.52
CA ALA A 89 16.91 -1.55 -7.15
C ALA A 89 15.52 -2.15 -6.92
N LEU A 90 14.63 -2.07 -7.93
CA LEU A 90 13.31 -2.69 -7.86
C LEU A 90 13.39 -4.22 -7.87
N ALA A 91 14.28 -4.80 -8.68
CA ALA A 91 14.49 -6.24 -8.72
C ALA A 91 15.06 -6.77 -7.38
N GLU A 92 16.05 -6.08 -6.82
CA GLU A 92 16.59 -6.38 -5.48
C GLU A 92 15.51 -6.23 -4.39
N GLY A 93 14.64 -5.23 -4.56
CA GLY A 93 13.42 -5.04 -3.78
C GLY A 93 12.48 -6.24 -3.82
N LEU A 94 12.11 -6.69 -5.01
CA LEU A 94 11.05 -7.69 -5.19
C LEU A 94 11.53 -9.11 -4.93
N THR A 95 12.77 -9.45 -5.26
CA THR A 95 13.26 -10.83 -5.27
C THR A 95 13.03 -11.56 -3.95
N PRO A 96 13.34 -10.98 -2.76
CA PRO A 96 13.10 -11.65 -1.49
C PRO A 96 11.61 -11.92 -1.23
N LEU A 97 10.70 -11.11 -1.78
CA LEU A 97 9.26 -11.28 -1.56
C LEU A 97 8.65 -12.40 -2.41
N LEU A 98 9.34 -12.82 -3.47
CA LEU A 98 8.88 -13.88 -4.39
C LEU A 98 9.17 -15.30 -3.87
N GLN A 99 9.93 -15.43 -2.78
CA GLN A 99 10.36 -16.70 -2.20
C GLN A 99 10.07 -16.73 -0.70
N ASP A 100 10.13 -17.92 -0.09
CA ASP A 100 10.00 -18.07 1.36
C ASP A 100 11.27 -17.61 2.08
N THR A 101 11.36 -16.29 2.26
CA THR A 101 12.46 -15.59 2.93
C THR A 101 12.01 -14.97 4.25
N PRO A 102 12.95 -14.66 5.17
CA PRO A 102 12.65 -13.87 6.37
C PRO A 102 12.02 -12.51 6.05
N GLU A 103 12.42 -11.86 4.96
CA GLU A 103 11.88 -10.58 4.49
C GLU A 103 10.41 -10.71 4.11
N ARG A 104 10.05 -11.79 3.38
CA ARG A 104 8.66 -12.09 3.04
C ARG A 104 7.83 -12.36 4.29
N ALA A 105 8.34 -13.18 5.21
CA ALA A 105 7.65 -13.50 6.46
C ALA A 105 7.37 -12.24 7.30
N ARG A 106 8.36 -11.34 7.40
CA ARG A 106 8.20 -10.05 8.07
C ARG A 106 7.17 -9.16 7.38
N ALA A 107 7.23 -9.06 6.05
CA ALA A 107 6.25 -8.28 5.30
C ALA A 107 4.82 -8.79 5.53
N LEU A 108 4.61 -10.11 5.52
CA LEU A 108 3.30 -10.70 5.81
C LEU A 108 2.82 -10.39 7.23
N ALA A 109 3.70 -10.49 8.23
CA ALA A 109 3.35 -10.15 9.61
C ALA A 109 2.99 -8.66 9.76
N ASP A 110 3.71 -7.75 9.10
CA ASP A 110 3.38 -6.33 9.08
C ASP A 110 2.02 -6.07 8.41
N LEU A 111 1.70 -6.80 7.33
CA LEU A 111 0.40 -6.69 6.67
C LEU A 111 -0.75 -7.26 7.51
N ASP A 112 -0.50 -8.29 8.31
CA ASP A 112 -1.47 -8.79 9.28
C ASP A 112 -1.75 -7.73 10.37
N GLU A 113 -0.71 -7.08 10.92
CA GLU A 113 -0.89 -5.95 11.85
C GLU A 113 -1.63 -4.77 11.20
N LEU A 114 -1.35 -4.47 9.92
CA LEU A 114 -2.06 -3.43 9.18
C LEU A 114 -3.57 -3.69 9.14
N ARG A 115 -3.97 -4.94 8.85
CA ARG A 115 -5.37 -5.36 8.78
C ARG A 115 -6.07 -5.20 10.13
N GLU A 116 -5.37 -5.52 11.22
CA GLU A 116 -5.85 -5.30 12.58
C GLU A 116 -6.04 -3.79 12.87
N ARG A 117 -5.04 -2.94 12.56
CA ARG A 117 -5.13 -1.49 12.80
C ARG A 117 -6.24 -0.81 12.01
N ILE A 118 -6.48 -1.24 10.77
CA ILE A 118 -7.60 -0.73 9.96
C ILE A 118 -8.96 -1.21 10.51
N GLY A 119 -8.97 -2.34 11.22
CA GLY A 119 -10.17 -2.94 11.79
C GLY A 119 -11.01 -3.64 10.72
N VAL A 120 -10.36 -4.42 9.83
CA VAL A 120 -11.02 -5.16 8.74
C VAL A 120 -12.14 -6.06 9.26
N ASP A 121 -11.92 -6.73 10.39
CA ASP A 121 -12.90 -7.63 11.02
C ASP A 121 -13.82 -6.92 12.04
N GLY A 122 -13.68 -5.60 12.16
CA GLY A 122 -14.44 -4.77 13.10
C GLY A 122 -15.72 -4.17 12.50
N GLU A 123 -16.30 -3.19 13.21
CA GLU A 123 -17.43 -2.44 12.68
C GLU A 123 -17.02 -1.68 11.39
N PRO A 124 -17.80 -1.78 10.30
CA PRO A 124 -17.51 -1.08 9.06
C PRO A 124 -17.28 0.42 9.28
N PRO A 125 -16.26 1.03 8.66
CA PRO A 125 -15.96 2.46 8.83
C PRO A 125 -17.16 3.37 8.57
N SER A 126 -18.04 3.01 7.63
CA SER A 126 -19.28 3.74 7.31
C SER A 126 -20.26 3.79 8.48
N ARG A 127 -20.37 2.71 9.27
CA ARG A 127 -21.22 2.68 10.46
C ARG A 127 -20.64 3.51 11.59
N ARG A 128 -19.31 3.42 11.80
CA ARG A 128 -18.60 4.29 12.77
C ARG A 128 -18.82 5.77 12.44
N ALA A 129 -18.66 6.13 11.17
CA ALA A 129 -18.87 7.50 10.70
C ALA A 129 -20.33 7.94 10.88
N ALA A 130 -21.31 7.11 10.51
CA ALA A 130 -22.73 7.42 10.69
C ALA A 130 -23.08 7.66 12.17
N ARG A 131 -22.60 6.80 13.09
CA ARG A 131 -22.81 6.98 14.53
C ARG A 131 -22.23 8.31 15.03
N ALA A 132 -20.99 8.63 14.65
CA ALA A 132 -20.35 9.88 15.05
C ALA A 132 -21.13 11.12 14.57
N VAL A 133 -21.68 11.08 13.36
CA VAL A 133 -22.52 12.17 12.84
C VAL A 133 -23.81 12.31 13.64
N LEU A 134 -24.48 11.20 13.97
CA LEU A 134 -25.71 11.23 14.77
C LEU A 134 -25.47 11.79 16.18
N GLU A 135 -24.39 11.39 16.84
CA GLU A 135 -24.01 11.91 18.16
C GLU A 135 -23.82 13.43 18.15
N ILE A 136 -23.22 13.98 17.08
CA ILE A 136 -23.06 15.43 16.92
C ILE A 136 -24.43 16.11 16.74
N LEU A 137 -25.33 15.53 15.94
CA LEU A 137 -26.66 16.10 15.70
C LEU A 137 -27.53 16.10 16.96
N GLU A 138 -27.45 15.04 17.77
CA GLU A 138 -28.19 14.94 19.04
C GLU A 138 -27.65 15.88 20.12
N ALA A 139 -26.37 16.25 20.06
CA ALA A 139 -25.74 17.18 20.99
C ALA A 139 -26.00 18.66 20.64
N LEU A 140 -26.57 18.97 19.47
CA LEU A 140 -26.91 20.34 19.09
C LEU A 140 -28.20 20.79 19.80
N PRO A 141 -28.20 21.94 20.49
CA PRO A 141 -29.43 22.52 21.02
C PRO A 141 -30.37 22.91 19.88
N ALA A 142 -31.68 22.74 20.11
CA ALA A 142 -32.76 23.08 19.19
C ALA A 142 -32.81 24.58 18.83
#